data_AF-A0A7C4T0D0-F1
#
_entry.id   AF-A0A7C4T0D0-F1
#
_cell.length_a   1.000
_cell.length_b   1.000
_cell.length_c   1.000
_cell.angle_alpha   90.00
_cell.angle_beta   90.00
_cell.angle_gamma   90.00
#
_symmetry.space_group_name_H-M   'P 1'
#
loop_
_entity.id
_entity.type
_entity.pdbx_description
1 polymer ?
#
loop_
_entity_poly.entity_id
_entity_poly.type
_entity_poly.pdbx_seq_one_letter_code
_entity_poly.pdbx_strand_id
1 'polypeptide(L)'
;MRLSKEQQQIILDFYFRCGTEEDIARGRDLIASNPEAARLYDGLESTLTELDSIKYEPCPDNLAELTIARLKLAASSCKAGQSNLERLLAAEQQKAAFVPAEQTRKNPVFLRKFYDIMAAAAAVILIAGVAFPTFASMRAHSQRVACEANMARVGQGFGSLIRDNERLTGVKLTAGAPWWKIGDQGSQPQSNTRVAWQLIKQDYVKPETF
;
A
#
# COMPACT_ATOMS: atom_id res chain seq x y z
N MET A 1 7.03 4.18 -36.63
CA MET A 1 7.39 2.76 -36.56
C MET A 1 7.14 2.29 -35.14
N ARG A 2 6.10 1.47 -34.92
CA ARG A 2 5.47 1.30 -33.60
C ARG A 2 6.42 0.71 -32.55
N LEU A 3 6.54 1.36 -31.39
CA LEU A 3 7.35 0.85 -30.27
C LEU A 3 6.88 -0.54 -29.79
N SER A 4 7.84 -1.35 -29.32
CA SER A 4 7.57 -2.55 -28.54
C SER A 4 7.15 -2.21 -27.10
N LYS A 5 6.55 -3.18 -26.38
CA LYS A 5 6.19 -3.01 -24.97
C LYS A 5 7.42 -2.80 -24.07
N GLU A 6 8.52 -3.50 -24.36
CA GLU A 6 9.79 -3.35 -23.66
C GLU A 6 10.38 -1.95 -23.84
N GLN A 7 10.32 -1.41 -25.07
CA GLN A 7 10.72 -0.03 -25.36
C GLN A 7 9.86 1.01 -24.64
N GLN A 8 8.54 0.79 -24.53
CA GLN A 8 7.66 1.66 -23.76
C GLN A 8 7.98 1.63 -22.26
N GLN A 9 8.26 0.44 -21.72
CA GLN A 9 8.64 0.28 -20.31
C GLN A 9 9.99 0.98 -20.01
N ILE A 10 11.00 0.80 -20.85
CA ILE A 10 12.31 1.47 -20.69
C ILE A 10 12.16 3.01 -20.65
N ILE A 11 11.22 3.59 -21.41
CA ILE A 11 10.96 5.05 -21.39
C ILE A 11 10.28 5.49 -20.09
N LEU A 12 9.36 4.68 -19.55
CA LEU A 12 8.74 4.94 -18.24
C LEU A 12 9.76 4.82 -17.10
N ASP A 13 10.58 3.75 -17.12
CA ASP A 13 11.62 3.50 -16.12
C ASP A 13 12.73 4.57 -16.17
N PHE A 14 13.02 5.12 -17.35
CA PHE A 14 13.86 6.31 -17.55
C PHE A 14 13.21 7.59 -17.00
N TYR A 15 11.94 7.86 -17.34
CA TYR A 15 11.23 9.06 -16.93
C TYR A 15 11.12 9.16 -15.40
N PHE A 16 10.71 8.08 -14.74
CA PHE A 16 10.59 8.02 -13.27
C PHE A 16 11.92 7.72 -12.55
N ARG A 17 13.00 7.42 -13.29
CA ARG A 17 14.31 7.00 -12.75
C ARG A 17 14.24 5.77 -11.84
N CYS A 18 13.41 4.80 -12.22
CA CYS A 18 13.14 3.57 -11.46
C CYS A 18 13.84 2.32 -12.02
N GLY A 19 14.44 2.41 -13.21
CA GLY A 19 15.23 1.32 -13.81
C GLY A 19 16.66 1.23 -13.25
N THR A 20 17.46 0.30 -13.79
CA THR A 20 18.92 0.28 -13.56
C THR A 20 19.61 1.41 -14.33
N GLU A 21 20.87 1.72 -13.98
CA GLU A 21 21.71 2.67 -14.76
C GLU A 21 21.80 2.28 -16.24
N GLU A 22 21.79 0.97 -16.56
CA GLU A 22 21.77 0.46 -17.94
C GLU A 22 20.42 0.71 -18.63
N ASP A 23 19.31 0.63 -17.92
CA ASP A 23 17.98 0.98 -18.44
C ASP A 23 17.84 2.48 -18.69
N ILE A 24 18.37 3.29 -17.76
CA ILE A 24 18.36 4.76 -17.83
C ILE A 24 19.23 5.23 -19.01
N ALA A 25 20.39 4.59 -19.25
CA ALA A 25 21.20 4.84 -20.44
C ALA A 25 20.44 4.46 -21.73
N ARG A 26 19.88 3.24 -21.79
CA ARG A 26 19.11 2.76 -22.95
C ARG A 26 17.88 3.62 -23.25
N GLY A 27 17.19 4.15 -22.24
CA GLY A 27 16.05 5.05 -22.40
C GLY A 27 16.44 6.38 -23.07
N ARG A 28 17.56 6.98 -22.66
CA ARG A 28 18.11 8.18 -23.30
C ARG A 28 18.42 7.95 -24.78
N ASP A 29 19.13 6.87 -25.08
CA ASP A 29 19.54 6.54 -26.46
C ASP A 29 18.33 6.17 -27.34
N LEU A 30 17.32 5.52 -26.77
CA LEU A 30 16.06 5.18 -27.44
C LEU A 30 15.22 6.43 -27.78
N ILE A 31 15.16 7.42 -26.89
CA ILE A 31 14.51 8.71 -27.14
C ILE A 31 15.25 9.48 -28.25
N ALA A 32 16.58 9.51 -28.22
CA ALA A 32 17.40 10.17 -29.24
C ALA A 32 17.33 9.51 -30.62
N SER A 33 17.08 8.20 -30.70
CA SER A 33 17.09 7.43 -31.95
C SER A 33 15.71 7.12 -32.54
N ASN A 34 14.61 7.23 -31.79
CA ASN A 34 13.27 6.89 -32.26
C ASN A 34 12.25 8.04 -32.02
N PRO A 35 11.66 8.63 -33.09
CA PRO A 35 10.72 9.74 -32.96
C PRO A 35 9.37 9.37 -32.33
N GLU A 36 9.00 8.08 -32.25
CA GLU A 36 7.85 7.65 -31.42
C GLU A 36 8.21 7.52 -29.93
N ALA A 37 9.50 7.31 -29.59
CA ALA A 37 9.97 7.29 -28.21
C ALA A 37 10.00 8.71 -27.62
N ALA A 38 10.53 9.68 -28.38
CA ALA A 38 10.45 11.09 -28.03
C ALA A 38 9.00 11.55 -27.79
N ARG A 39 8.08 11.28 -28.73
CA ARG A 39 6.65 11.62 -28.56
C ARG A 39 5.98 11.00 -27.32
N LEU A 40 6.44 9.82 -26.88
CA LEU A 40 5.94 9.22 -25.64
C LEU A 40 6.50 9.95 -24.41
N TYR A 41 7.78 10.34 -24.44
CA TYR A 41 8.40 11.15 -23.40
C TYR A 41 7.76 12.55 -23.30
N ASP A 42 7.61 13.27 -24.42
CA ASP A 42 6.95 14.58 -24.48
C ASP A 42 5.51 14.53 -23.94
N GLY A 43 4.80 13.42 -24.20
CA GLY A 43 3.45 13.16 -23.71
C GLY A 43 3.40 12.91 -22.19
N LEU A 44 4.41 12.24 -21.62
CA LEU A 44 4.55 12.06 -20.17
C LEU A 44 4.91 13.38 -19.49
N GLU A 45 5.88 14.13 -20.04
CA GLU A 45 6.29 15.42 -19.48
C GLU A 45 5.13 16.43 -19.47
N SER A 46 4.43 16.60 -20.59
CA SER A 46 3.29 17.51 -20.69
C SER A 46 2.12 17.14 -19.76
N THR A 47 1.75 15.85 -19.66
CA THR A 47 0.64 15.43 -18.79
C THR A 47 0.97 15.43 -17.30
N LEU A 48 2.23 15.20 -16.92
CA LEU A 48 2.64 15.16 -15.52
C LEU A 48 3.08 16.54 -15.00
N THR A 49 3.44 17.49 -15.87
CA THR A 49 3.69 18.90 -15.49
C THR A 49 2.45 19.56 -14.86
N GLU A 50 1.23 19.16 -15.25
CA GLU A 50 0.00 19.65 -14.61
C GLU A 50 -0.07 19.27 -13.11
N LEU A 51 0.50 18.13 -12.72
CA LEU A 51 0.53 17.67 -11.33
C LEU A 51 1.52 18.46 -10.46
N ASP A 52 2.55 19.07 -11.04
CA ASP A 52 3.51 19.93 -10.33
C ASP A 52 2.86 21.23 -9.81
N SER A 53 1.68 21.59 -10.37
CA SER A 53 0.84 22.68 -9.86
C SER A 53 0.07 22.34 -8.57
N ILE A 54 0.01 21.06 -8.19
CA ILE A 54 -0.64 20.62 -6.94
C ILE A 54 0.22 21.09 -5.77
N LYS A 55 -0.33 22.00 -4.97
CA LYS A 55 0.36 22.55 -3.79
C LYS A 55 0.80 21.44 -2.85
N TYR A 56 2.11 21.24 -2.76
CA TYR A 56 2.73 20.44 -1.71
C TYR A 56 2.32 21.01 -0.34
N GLU A 57 1.70 20.19 0.48
CA GLU A 57 1.49 20.51 1.89
C GLU A 57 2.88 20.56 2.57
N PRO A 58 3.21 21.60 3.36
CA PRO A 58 4.54 21.75 3.92
C PRO A 58 4.88 20.54 4.80
N CYS A 59 6.06 19.94 4.56
CA CYS A 59 6.51 18.79 5.32
C CYS A 59 6.50 19.13 6.82
N PRO A 60 5.74 18.42 7.67
CA PRO A 60 5.54 18.85 9.05
C PRO A 60 6.87 18.78 9.81
N ASP A 61 7.24 19.88 10.49
CA ASP A 61 8.56 20.06 11.11
C ASP A 61 8.94 18.92 12.08
N ASN A 62 7.93 18.36 12.76
CA ASN A 62 8.08 17.25 13.69
C ASN A 62 8.44 15.91 13.03
N LEU A 63 8.41 15.77 11.71
CA LEU A 63 8.66 14.49 11.03
C LEU A 63 10.09 13.99 11.28
N ALA A 64 11.07 14.90 11.30
CA ALA A 64 12.46 14.58 11.67
C ALA A 64 12.55 14.12 13.13
N GLU A 65 11.92 14.84 14.06
CA GLU A 65 11.91 14.51 15.50
C GLU A 65 11.22 13.18 15.77
N LEU A 66 10.05 12.93 15.15
CA LEU A 66 9.30 11.67 15.24
C LEU A 66 10.10 10.50 14.66
N THR A 67 10.86 10.71 13.59
CA THR A 67 11.74 9.70 13.00
C THR A 67 12.89 9.38 13.95
N ILE A 68 13.56 10.40 14.50
CA ILE A 68 14.63 10.24 15.49
C ILE A 68 14.10 9.58 16.77
N ALA A 69 12.89 9.92 17.23
CA ALA A 69 12.25 9.31 18.38
C ALA A 69 11.93 7.82 18.13
N ARG A 70 11.37 7.47 16.96
CA ARG A 70 11.13 6.07 16.56
C ARG A 70 12.43 5.27 16.48
N LEU A 71 13.49 5.84 15.91
CA LEU A 71 14.82 5.20 15.85
C LEU A 71 15.42 5.01 17.25
N LYS A 72 15.31 6.00 18.14
CA LYS A 72 15.73 5.88 19.54
C LYS A 72 14.95 4.81 20.30
N LEU A 73 13.63 4.71 20.09
CA LEU A 73 12.78 3.67 20.70
C LEU A 73 13.16 2.27 20.19
N ALA A 74 13.38 2.11 18.87
CA ALA A 74 13.82 0.85 18.29
C ALA A 74 15.23 0.44 18.78
N ALA A 75 16.18 1.36 18.85
CA ALA A 75 17.49 1.10 19.42
C ALA A 75 17.43 0.74 20.92
N SER A 76 16.47 1.29 21.65
CA SER A 76 16.26 0.99 23.08
C SER A 76 15.66 -0.41 23.29
N SER A 77 14.71 -0.84 22.47
CA SER A 77 14.18 -2.21 22.52
C SER A 77 15.23 -3.24 22.07
N CYS A 78 16.05 -2.92 21.07
CA CYS A 78 17.21 -3.74 20.70
C CYS A 78 18.21 -3.90 21.85
N LYS A 79 18.50 -2.87 22.64
CA LYS A 79 19.40 -2.97 23.81
C LYS A 79 18.87 -3.92 24.90
N ALA A 80 17.56 -3.92 25.16
CA ALA A 80 16.94 -4.88 26.07
C ALA A 80 17.03 -6.34 25.54
N GLY A 81 17.00 -6.51 24.21
CA GLY A 81 17.31 -7.77 23.55
C GLY A 81 18.78 -8.18 23.68
N GLN A 82 19.71 -7.25 23.47
CA GLN A 82 21.16 -7.52 23.52
C GLN A 82 21.61 -8.06 24.88
N SER A 83 21.17 -7.47 26.00
CA SER A 83 21.58 -7.96 27.33
C SER A 83 21.07 -9.39 27.62
N ASN A 84 19.93 -9.79 27.06
CA ASN A 84 19.47 -11.18 27.13
C ASN A 84 20.23 -12.08 26.15
N LEU A 85 20.58 -11.59 24.95
CA LEU A 85 21.39 -12.31 23.97
C LEU A 85 22.79 -12.63 24.52
N GLU A 86 23.48 -11.65 25.11
CA GLU A 86 24.78 -11.83 25.77
C GLU A 86 24.69 -12.82 26.93
N ARG A 87 23.61 -12.76 27.72
CA ARG A 87 23.38 -13.68 28.84
C ARG A 87 23.07 -15.10 28.39
N LEU A 88 22.38 -15.27 27.26
CA LEU A 88 22.15 -16.57 26.62
C LEU A 88 23.44 -17.12 26.00
N LEU A 89 24.21 -16.30 25.29
CA LEU A 89 25.52 -16.67 24.73
C LEU A 89 26.50 -17.09 25.84
N ALA A 90 26.56 -16.37 26.96
CA ALA A 90 27.37 -16.75 28.11
C ALA A 90 26.89 -18.07 28.75
N ALA A 91 25.57 -18.28 28.86
CA ALA A 91 25.00 -19.53 29.36
C ALA A 91 25.18 -20.72 28.39
N GLU A 92 25.35 -20.46 27.10
CA GLU A 92 25.66 -21.46 26.07
C GLU A 92 27.17 -21.78 26.06
N GLN A 93 28.04 -20.77 26.17
CA GLN A 93 29.49 -20.96 26.33
C GLN A 93 29.86 -21.68 27.63
N GLN A 94 29.08 -21.52 28.71
CA GLN A 94 29.26 -22.30 29.94
C GLN A 94 28.83 -23.78 29.81
N LYS A 95 28.14 -24.19 28.74
CA LYS A 95 27.79 -25.60 28.47
C LYS A 95 28.88 -26.37 27.72
N ALA A 96 30.11 -26.29 28.22
CA ALA A 96 31.11 -27.32 27.94
C ALA A 96 30.77 -28.58 28.77
N ALA A 97 30.58 -29.78 28.20
CA ALA A 97 30.54 -30.11 26.78
C ALA A 97 29.54 -31.24 26.51
N PHE A 98 28.88 -31.21 25.35
CA PHE A 98 28.34 -32.43 24.77
C PHE A 98 29.54 -33.30 24.35
N VAL A 99 29.72 -34.45 25.01
CA VAL A 99 30.76 -35.42 24.63
C VAL A 99 30.36 -36.01 23.27
N PRO A 100 31.12 -35.76 22.18
CA PRO A 100 30.86 -36.45 20.93
C PRO A 100 31.25 -37.91 21.12
N ALA A 101 30.29 -38.82 20.95
CA ALA A 101 30.61 -40.26 20.88
C ALA A 101 31.62 -40.48 19.74
N GLU A 102 32.64 -41.31 19.97
CA GLU A 102 33.66 -41.62 18.96
C GLU A 102 33.03 -42.26 17.73
N GLN A 103 32.85 -41.47 16.67
CA GLN A 103 32.50 -41.98 15.35
C GLN A 103 33.49 -41.48 14.31
N THR A 104 34.50 -42.31 14.09
CA THR A 104 35.54 -42.20 13.06
C THR A 104 34.94 -42.28 11.65
N ARG A 105 34.27 -41.21 11.20
CA ARG A 105 33.82 -41.04 9.81
C ARG A 105 34.09 -39.64 9.28
N LYS A 106 34.71 -39.61 8.10
CA LYS A 106 35.01 -38.39 7.33
C LYS A 106 33.72 -37.82 6.70
N ASN A 107 32.85 -37.23 7.51
CA ASN A 107 31.72 -36.45 6.98
C ASN A 107 32.26 -35.20 6.25
N PRO A 108 31.94 -34.98 4.97
CA PRO A 108 32.46 -33.83 4.23
C PRO A 108 31.87 -32.53 4.76
N VAL A 109 32.70 -31.50 4.92
CA VAL A 109 32.31 -30.18 5.46
C VAL A 109 31.12 -29.57 4.70
N PHE A 110 31.02 -29.85 3.40
CA PHE A 110 29.90 -29.51 2.54
C PHE A 110 28.53 -29.90 3.12
N LEU A 111 28.40 -31.11 3.67
CA LEU A 111 27.13 -31.63 4.20
C LEU A 111 26.66 -30.81 5.42
N ARG A 112 27.59 -30.40 6.29
CA ARG A 112 27.28 -29.54 7.44
C ARG A 112 26.84 -28.14 6.99
N LYS A 113 27.54 -27.55 6.02
CA LYS A 113 27.15 -26.26 5.42
C LYS A 113 25.78 -26.31 4.75
N PHE A 114 25.43 -27.43 4.12
CA PHE A 114 24.10 -27.62 3.52
C PHE A 114 23.00 -27.65 4.60
N TYR A 115 23.23 -28.33 5.73
CA TYR A 115 22.31 -28.30 6.88
C TYR A 115 22.19 -26.91 7.51
N ASP A 116 23.30 -26.19 7.70
CA ASP A 116 23.28 -24.82 8.24
C ASP A 116 22.39 -23.89 7.39
N ILE A 117 22.52 -23.97 6.05
CA ILE A 117 21.72 -23.19 5.09
C ILE A 117 20.24 -23.62 5.11
N MET A 118 19.96 -24.93 5.12
CA MET A 118 18.59 -25.45 5.16
C MET A 118 17.85 -25.07 6.46
N ALA A 119 18.56 -25.05 7.60
CA ALA A 119 17.98 -24.61 8.88
C ALA A 119 17.60 -23.12 8.86
N ALA A 120 18.48 -22.27 8.33
CA ALA A 120 18.20 -20.84 8.17
C ALA A 120 17.03 -20.59 7.21
N ALA A 121 16.99 -21.29 6.06
CA ALA A 121 15.90 -21.18 5.10
C ALA A 121 14.55 -21.64 5.69
N ALA A 122 14.54 -22.75 6.43
CA ALA A 122 13.34 -23.23 7.11
C ALA A 122 12.80 -22.22 8.15
N ALA A 123 13.68 -21.58 8.92
CA ALA A 123 13.29 -20.54 9.87
C ALA A 123 12.66 -19.32 9.16
N VAL A 124 13.23 -18.85 8.05
CA VAL A 124 12.66 -17.76 7.24
C VAL A 124 11.30 -18.14 6.66
N ILE A 125 11.15 -19.37 6.14
CA ILE A 125 9.87 -19.87 5.58
C ILE A 125 8.79 -19.95 6.67
N LEU A 126 9.12 -20.40 7.88
CA LEU A 126 8.18 -20.44 9.00
C LEU A 126 7.74 -19.03 9.45
N ILE A 127 8.69 -18.10 9.58
CA ILE A 127 8.40 -16.70 9.94
C ILE A 127 7.51 -16.04 8.87
N ALA A 128 7.87 -16.16 7.59
CA ALA A 128 7.08 -15.64 6.48
C ALA A 128 5.68 -16.29 6.41
N GLY A 129 5.60 -17.61 6.55
CA GLY A 129 4.37 -18.39 6.51
C GLY A 129 3.37 -18.06 7.61
N VAL A 130 3.81 -17.50 8.74
CA VAL A 130 2.92 -16.98 9.81
C VAL A 130 2.67 -15.48 9.64
N ALA A 131 3.69 -14.69 9.27
CA ALA A 131 3.57 -13.24 9.15
C ALA A 131 2.65 -12.80 7.99
N PHE A 132 2.81 -13.36 6.78
CA PHE A 132 2.01 -12.95 5.63
C PHE A 132 0.50 -13.14 5.82
N PRO A 133 -0.03 -14.30 6.27
CA PRO A 133 -1.47 -14.47 6.47
C PRO A 133 -2.01 -13.64 7.65
N THR A 134 -1.22 -13.40 8.70
CA THR A 134 -1.66 -12.57 9.83
C THR A 134 -1.76 -11.09 9.43
N PHE A 135 -0.78 -10.55 8.70
CA PHE A 135 -0.88 -9.19 8.14
C PHE A 135 -1.99 -9.06 7.09
N ALA A 136 -2.21 -10.07 6.23
CA ALA A 136 -3.32 -10.08 5.28
C ALA A 136 -4.68 -10.07 5.98
N SER A 137 -4.85 -10.87 7.04
CA SER A 137 -6.06 -10.91 7.87
C SER A 137 -6.31 -9.57 8.58
N MET A 138 -5.27 -8.96 9.18
CA MET A 138 -5.36 -7.61 9.74
C MET A 138 -5.77 -6.56 8.71
N ARG A 139 -5.22 -6.62 7.48
CA ARG A 139 -5.60 -5.69 6.41
C ARG A 139 -7.08 -5.84 6.02
N ALA A 140 -7.56 -7.08 5.84
CA ALA A 140 -8.97 -7.35 5.57
C ALA A 140 -9.90 -6.90 6.71
N HIS A 141 -9.47 -7.05 7.99
CA HIS A 141 -10.22 -6.55 9.14
C HIS A 141 -10.25 -5.01 9.18
N SER A 142 -9.12 -4.33 8.98
CA SER A 142 -9.06 -2.87 8.96
C SER A 142 -9.91 -2.24 7.84
N GLN A 143 -9.97 -2.88 6.66
CA GLN A 143 -10.85 -2.47 5.57
C GLN A 143 -12.33 -2.60 5.93
N ARG A 144 -12.72 -3.66 6.65
CA ARG A 144 -14.10 -3.83 7.15
C ARG A 144 -14.46 -2.76 8.18
N VAL A 145 -13.60 -2.53 9.17
CA VAL A 145 -13.81 -1.50 10.22
C VAL A 145 -13.87 -0.09 9.61
N ALA A 146 -13.04 0.21 8.60
CA ALA A 146 -13.11 1.48 7.88
C ALA A 146 -14.44 1.64 7.10
N CYS A 147 -14.89 0.59 6.41
CA CYS A 147 -16.18 0.59 5.70
C CYS A 147 -17.38 0.74 6.66
N GLU A 148 -17.35 0.05 7.81
CA GLU A 148 -18.37 0.13 8.85
C GLU A 148 -18.42 1.54 9.48
N ALA A 149 -17.27 2.12 9.79
CA ALA A 149 -17.16 3.49 10.29
C ALA A 149 -17.65 4.53 9.25
N ASN A 150 -17.35 4.33 7.97
CA ASN A 150 -17.85 5.17 6.89
C ASN A 150 -19.37 5.07 6.73
N MET A 151 -19.94 3.85 6.74
CA MET A 151 -21.40 3.66 6.74
C MET A 151 -22.07 4.27 7.97
N ALA A 152 -21.45 4.19 9.15
CA ALA A 152 -21.97 4.83 10.36
C ALA A 152 -21.99 6.37 10.24
N ARG A 153 -20.95 7.00 9.68
CA ARG A 153 -20.93 8.44 9.37
C ARG A 153 -21.99 8.83 8.35
N VAL A 154 -22.15 8.04 7.27
CA VAL A 154 -23.20 8.27 6.26
C VAL A 154 -24.60 8.19 6.90
N GLY A 155 -24.83 7.21 7.78
CA GLY A 155 -26.07 7.08 8.55
C GLY A 155 -26.33 8.26 9.50
N GLN A 156 -25.29 8.75 10.18
CA GLN A 156 -25.37 9.96 11.01
C GLN A 156 -25.70 11.21 10.16
N GLY A 157 -25.09 11.34 8.98
CA GLY A 157 -25.38 12.40 8.01
C GLY A 157 -26.83 12.39 7.50
N PHE A 158 -27.39 11.20 7.23
CA PHE A 158 -28.83 11.06 6.96
C PHE A 158 -29.67 11.48 8.17
N GLY A 159 -29.24 11.14 9.40
CA GLY A 159 -29.90 11.55 10.63
C GLY A 159 -29.97 13.08 10.81
N SER A 160 -28.88 13.80 10.55
CA SER A 160 -28.88 15.27 10.55
C SER A 160 -29.69 15.85 9.40
N LEU A 161 -29.58 15.30 8.18
CA LEU A 161 -30.38 15.74 7.02
C LEU A 161 -31.89 15.65 7.30
N ILE A 162 -32.35 14.59 7.98
CA ILE A 162 -33.76 14.36 8.36
C ILE A 162 -34.20 15.21 9.56
N ARG A 163 -33.30 15.54 10.48
CA ARG A 163 -33.62 16.44 11.59
C ARG A 163 -33.77 17.89 11.11
N ASP A 164 -32.90 18.29 10.18
CA ASP A 164 -32.80 19.66 9.71
C ASP A 164 -33.77 19.96 8.53
N ASN A 165 -34.32 18.92 7.89
CA ASN A 165 -35.39 19.00 6.89
C ASN A 165 -36.51 18.05 7.31
N GLU A 166 -37.74 18.54 7.57
CA GLU A 166 -38.91 17.74 8.03
C GLU A 166 -39.12 16.38 7.32
N ARG A 167 -38.66 16.31 6.07
CA ARG A 167 -38.87 15.22 5.12
C ARG A 167 -37.59 15.12 4.31
N LEU A 168 -37.07 13.92 4.05
CA LEU A 168 -36.19 13.73 2.90
C LEU A 168 -36.91 14.25 1.66
N THR A 169 -36.25 15.10 0.87
CA THR A 169 -36.88 15.79 -0.28
C THR A 169 -37.12 14.82 -1.44
N GLY A 170 -38.13 13.97 -1.28
CA GLY A 170 -38.71 13.17 -2.35
C GLY A 170 -39.23 14.08 -3.44
N VAL A 171 -38.54 14.10 -4.58
CA VAL A 171 -38.98 14.82 -5.77
C VAL A 171 -40.36 14.27 -6.17
N LYS A 172 -41.32 15.15 -6.47
CA LYS A 172 -42.54 14.74 -7.18
C LYS A 172 -42.15 14.25 -8.57
N LEU A 173 -41.94 12.95 -8.69
CA LEU A 173 -41.84 12.26 -9.96
C LEU A 173 -43.15 12.50 -10.73
N THR A 174 -43.07 12.78 -12.02
CA THR A 174 -44.23 12.67 -12.91
C THR A 174 -44.76 11.24 -12.81
N ALA A 175 -46.08 11.04 -12.77
CA ALA A 175 -46.66 9.69 -12.65
C ALA A 175 -46.19 8.79 -13.81
N GLY A 176 -45.31 7.83 -13.52
CA GLY A 176 -44.63 6.97 -14.50
C GLY A 176 -43.09 7.13 -14.58
N ALA A 177 -42.49 8.17 -14.01
CA ALA A 177 -41.05 8.42 -14.07
C ALA A 177 -40.26 7.74 -12.91
N PRO A 178 -39.19 6.96 -13.18
CA PRO A 178 -38.45 6.23 -12.14
C PRO A 178 -37.23 6.98 -11.56
N TRP A 179 -36.90 6.69 -10.29
CA TRP A 179 -36.14 7.59 -9.42
C TRP A 179 -34.59 7.55 -9.54
N TRP A 180 -33.95 6.59 -10.24
CA TRP A 180 -32.52 6.66 -10.61
C TRP A 180 -32.23 7.43 -11.91
N LYS A 181 -33.26 7.72 -12.71
CA LYS A 181 -33.11 7.73 -14.17
C LYS A 181 -32.68 9.07 -14.75
N ILE A 182 -31.46 9.46 -14.41
CA ILE A 182 -30.80 10.69 -14.89
C ILE A 182 -30.27 10.45 -16.32
N GLY A 183 -31.17 10.40 -17.31
CA GLY A 183 -30.84 10.40 -18.75
C GLY A 183 -31.60 9.40 -19.64
N ASP A 184 -32.25 8.38 -19.07
CA ASP A 184 -33.07 7.36 -19.76
C ASP A 184 -34.50 7.36 -19.15
N GLN A 185 -35.49 6.73 -19.78
CA GLN A 185 -36.89 6.68 -19.31
C GLN A 185 -37.56 5.29 -19.27
N GLY A 186 -36.85 4.18 -19.55
CA GLY A 186 -37.41 2.82 -19.40
C GLY A 186 -37.86 2.42 -17.98
N SER A 187 -38.88 1.55 -17.88
CA SER A 187 -39.93 1.47 -16.82
C SER A 187 -39.63 0.78 -15.47
N GLN A 188 -38.37 0.59 -15.04
CA GLN A 188 -38.05 -0.15 -13.80
C GLN A 188 -37.93 0.76 -12.53
N PRO A 189 -38.32 0.28 -11.32
CA PRO A 189 -38.18 1.01 -10.06
C PRO A 189 -36.73 1.01 -9.55
N GLN A 190 -36.19 2.15 -9.08
CA GLN A 190 -34.75 2.38 -9.24
C GLN A 190 -34.10 3.47 -8.34
N SER A 191 -32.93 3.19 -7.76
CA SER A 191 -32.19 4.01 -6.76
C SER A 191 -31.89 5.49 -7.07
N ASN A 192 -32.54 6.43 -6.38
CA ASN A 192 -32.20 7.86 -6.42
C ASN A 192 -30.91 8.20 -5.64
N THR A 193 -29.81 8.42 -6.37
CA THR A 193 -28.53 8.87 -5.79
C THR A 193 -28.54 10.33 -5.31
N ARG A 194 -29.55 11.14 -5.66
CA ARG A 194 -29.63 12.57 -5.30
C ARG A 194 -29.60 12.83 -3.80
N VAL A 195 -30.12 11.92 -2.96
CA VAL A 195 -30.12 12.12 -1.51
C VAL A 195 -28.70 11.94 -0.94
N ALA A 196 -27.92 10.99 -1.45
CA ALA A 196 -26.49 10.88 -1.13
C ALA A 196 -25.69 12.10 -1.64
N TRP A 197 -26.03 12.61 -2.83
CA TRP A 197 -25.46 13.86 -3.33
C TRP A 197 -25.84 15.09 -2.48
N GLN A 198 -27.04 15.12 -1.88
CA GLN A 198 -27.44 16.16 -0.94
C GLN A 198 -26.61 16.14 0.35
N LEU A 199 -26.26 14.96 0.87
CA LEU A 199 -25.36 14.85 2.03
C LEU A 199 -23.99 15.52 1.77
N ILE A 200 -23.42 15.31 0.59
CA ILE A 200 -22.15 15.92 0.19
C ILE A 200 -22.33 17.43 -0.07
N LYS A 201 -23.36 17.81 -0.85
CA LYS A 201 -23.60 19.22 -1.21
C LYS A 201 -23.93 20.12 0.00
N GLN A 202 -24.51 19.56 1.06
CA GLN A 202 -24.90 20.28 2.27
C GLN A 202 -23.93 20.04 3.44
N ASP A 203 -22.73 19.51 3.17
CA ASP A 203 -21.62 19.27 4.11
C ASP A 203 -21.99 18.39 5.34
N TYR A 204 -23.00 17.53 5.20
CA TYR A 204 -23.35 16.52 6.21
C TYR A 204 -22.38 15.33 6.20
N VAL A 205 -21.77 15.04 5.05
CA VAL A 205 -20.79 13.94 4.87
C VAL A 205 -19.75 14.35 3.83
N LYS A 206 -18.46 14.24 4.18
CA LYS A 206 -17.36 14.48 3.23
C LYS A 206 -17.34 13.48 2.07
N PRO A 207 -16.94 13.87 0.84
CA PRO A 207 -16.79 12.96 -0.30
C PRO A 207 -15.93 11.72 0.01
N GLU A 208 -14.85 11.92 0.77
CA GLU A 208 -13.89 10.89 1.27
C GLU A 208 -14.52 9.74 2.08
N THR A 209 -15.81 9.83 2.41
CA THR A 209 -16.54 8.85 3.22
C THR A 209 -17.25 7.78 2.38
N PHE A 210 -17.32 7.95 1.05
CA PHE A 210 -17.98 7.04 0.11
C PHE A 210 -16.98 6.17 -0.65
#